data_AF-A0A1Q8JY25-F1
#
_entry.id   AF-A0A1Q8JY25-F1
#
_cell.length_a   1.000
_cell.length_b   1.000
_cell.length_c   1.000
_cell.angle_alpha   90.00
_cell.angle_beta   90.00
_cell.angle_gamma   90.00
#
_symmetry.space_group_name_H-M   'P 1'
#
loop_
_entity.id
_entity.type
_entity.pdbx_description
1 polymer ?
#
loop_
_entity_poly.entity_id
_entity_poly.type
_entity_poly.pdbx_seq_one_letter_code
_entity_poly.pdbx_strand_id
1 'polypeptide(L)'
;MGAIAAQVGVSRQTIYNEFTTKGGLAQALAGTAVDRVLDRVDAALDTADDLSAGWTLATRIALEAAAEEQLLKTLLSAESIQEFLPLFTTESGLITRGRTRVAESVCRRWPDLDRDRVEIAAEAAVRLAVSHVLMPMHPADDIAQQAGWLLAGCLNAPVPASGPGPQTVKA
;
A
#
# COMPACT_ATOMS: atom_id res chain seq x y z
N MET A 1 -23.35 5.38 10.64
CA MET A 1 -24.28 5.47 9.49
C MET A 1 -25.29 6.61 9.64
N GLY A 2 -26.15 6.61 10.66
CA GLY A 2 -27.19 7.65 10.80
C GLY A 2 -26.70 9.09 10.93
N ALA A 3 -25.68 9.32 11.75
CA ALA A 3 -25.06 10.65 11.92
C ALA A 3 -24.37 11.14 10.63
N ILE A 4 -23.67 10.23 9.93
CA ILE A 4 -22.98 10.51 8.66
C ILE A 4 -24.01 10.92 7.59
N ALA A 5 -25.10 10.16 7.46
CA ALA A 5 -26.18 10.47 6.51
C ALA A 5 -26.76 11.88 6.74
N ALA A 6 -27.00 12.24 8.00
CA ALA A 6 -27.46 13.59 8.36
C ALA A 6 -26.43 14.68 8.02
N GLN A 7 -25.14 14.42 8.26
CA GLN A 7 -24.07 15.38 8.00
C GLN A 7 -23.83 15.63 6.50
N VAL A 8 -23.96 14.60 5.66
CA VAL A 8 -23.76 14.72 4.20
C VAL A 8 -25.05 14.95 3.41
N GLY A 9 -26.19 15.10 4.09
CA GLY A 9 -27.46 15.47 3.47
C GLY A 9 -28.14 14.35 2.66
N VAL A 10 -27.90 13.08 2.99
CA VAL A 10 -28.52 11.93 2.31
C VAL A 10 -29.35 11.08 3.29
N SER A 11 -30.22 10.22 2.76
CA SER A 11 -30.97 9.30 3.62
C SER A 11 -30.05 8.21 4.19
N ARG A 12 -30.39 7.69 5.38
CA ARG A 12 -29.68 6.52 5.94
C ARG A 12 -29.68 5.35 4.95
N GLN A 13 -30.82 5.13 4.27
CA GLN A 13 -30.97 4.10 3.26
C GLN A 13 -29.96 4.25 2.11
N THR A 14 -29.64 5.48 1.69
CA THR A 14 -28.64 5.74 0.64
C THR A 14 -27.28 5.23 1.07
N ILE A 15 -26.84 5.57 2.29
CA ILE A 15 -25.56 5.11 2.84
C ILE A 15 -25.54 3.58 3.02
N TYR A 16 -26.65 2.98 3.44
CA TYR A 16 -26.75 1.52 3.54
C TYR A 16 -26.73 0.82 2.18
N ASN A 17 -27.38 1.39 1.16
CA ASN A 17 -27.38 0.82 -0.18
C ASN A 17 -25.97 0.84 -0.79
N GLU A 18 -25.22 1.92 -0.57
CA GLU A 18 -23.88 2.07 -1.13
C GLU A 18 -22.84 1.22 -0.40
N PHE A 19 -22.85 1.23 0.93
CA PHE A 19 -21.76 0.64 1.72
C PHE A 19 -22.13 -0.65 2.45
N THR A 20 -23.41 -1.03 2.46
CA THR A 20 -24.00 -2.20 3.13
C THR A 20 -23.86 -2.22 4.65
N THR A 21 -22.65 -2.05 5.18
CA THR A 21 -22.31 -2.13 6.60
C THR A 21 -21.38 -0.98 7.02
N LYS A 22 -21.20 -0.81 8.34
CA LYS A 22 -20.17 0.10 8.88
C LYS A 22 -18.77 -0.29 8.39
N GLY A 23 -18.49 -1.59 8.30
CA GLY A 23 -17.23 -2.12 7.79
C GLY A 23 -17.02 -1.79 6.30
N GLY A 24 -18.06 -1.91 5.47
CA GLY A 24 -17.98 -1.53 4.06
C GLY A 24 -17.72 -0.04 3.86
N LEU A 25 -18.30 0.82 4.70
CA LEU A 25 -17.99 2.25 4.69
C LEU A 25 -16.54 2.50 5.12
N ALA A 26 -16.06 1.84 6.18
CA ALA A 26 -14.68 1.95 6.64
C ALA A 26 -13.68 1.50 5.56
N GLN A 27 -13.99 0.42 4.83
CA GLN A 27 -13.19 -0.07 3.71
C GLN A 27 -13.12 0.96 2.57
N ALA A 28 -14.23 1.59 2.21
CA ALA A 28 -14.25 2.63 1.18
C ALA A 28 -13.45 3.88 1.59
N LEU A 29 -13.55 4.28 2.86
CA LEU A 29 -12.76 5.38 3.43
C LEU A 29 -11.26 5.04 3.48
N ALA A 30 -10.91 3.82 3.90
CA ALA A 30 -9.52 3.34 3.88
C ALA A 30 -8.95 3.33 2.45
N GLY A 31 -9.73 2.86 1.48
CA GLY A 31 -9.35 2.91 0.06
C GLY A 31 -9.08 4.33 -0.43
N THR A 32 -9.96 5.28 -0.08
CA THR A 32 -9.77 6.70 -0.41
C THR A 32 -8.50 7.27 0.23
N ALA A 33 -8.23 6.92 1.48
CA ALA A 33 -7.03 7.36 2.19
C ALA A 33 -5.75 6.81 1.56
N VAL A 34 -5.76 5.52 1.20
CA VAL A 34 -4.65 4.86 0.49
C VAL A 34 -4.44 5.47 -0.90
N ASP A 35 -5.49 5.80 -1.65
CA ASP A 35 -5.35 6.45 -2.95
C ASP A 35 -4.62 7.79 -2.85
N ARG A 36 -4.94 8.60 -1.85
CA ARG A 36 -4.25 9.89 -1.62
C ARG A 36 -2.78 9.73 -1.27
N VAL A 37 -2.44 8.67 -0.52
CA VAL A 37 -1.03 8.32 -0.27
C VAL A 37 -0.35 7.91 -1.57
N LEU A 38 -1.00 7.07 -2.38
CA LEU A 38 -0.47 6.61 -3.67
C LEU A 38 -0.33 7.73 -4.69
N ASP A 39 -1.22 8.73 -4.70
CA ASP A 39 -1.10 9.92 -5.55
C ASP A 39 0.22 10.67 -5.27
N ARG A 40 0.64 10.76 -4.01
CA ARG A 40 1.92 11.37 -3.63
C ARG A 40 3.10 10.50 -4.03
N VAL A 41 2.98 9.18 -3.89
CA VAL A 41 4.01 8.22 -4.32
C VAL A 41 4.23 8.30 -5.84
N ASP A 42 3.14 8.37 -6.62
CA ASP A 42 3.20 8.51 -8.07
C ASP A 42 3.95 9.79 -8.47
N ALA A 43 3.57 10.93 -7.86
CA ALA A 43 4.25 12.20 -8.09
C ALA A 43 5.73 12.16 -7.73
N ALA A 44 6.09 11.43 -6.67
CA ALA A 44 7.47 11.30 -6.24
C ALA A 44 8.28 10.44 -7.23
N LEU A 45 7.72 9.32 -7.69
CA LEU A 45 8.33 8.45 -8.70
C LEU A 45 8.55 9.19 -10.03
N ASP A 46 7.61 10.04 -10.44
CA ASP A 46 7.73 10.83 -11.67
C ASP A 46 8.94 11.78 -11.65
N THR A 47 9.38 12.22 -10.47
CA THR A 47 10.53 13.12 -10.28
C THR A 47 11.87 12.42 -10.03
N ALA A 48 11.88 11.10 -9.87
CA ALA A 48 13.10 10.37 -9.50
C ALA A 48 14.10 10.28 -10.66
N ASP A 49 15.39 10.42 -10.35
CA ASP A 49 16.48 10.36 -11.33
C ASP A 49 16.75 8.92 -11.79
N ASP A 50 16.84 8.00 -10.83
CA ASP A 50 17.08 6.57 -11.06
C ASP A 50 16.17 5.69 -10.19
N LEU A 51 16.22 4.39 -10.45
CA LEU A 51 15.35 3.40 -9.81
C LEU A 51 15.60 3.27 -8.29
N SER A 52 16.85 3.38 -7.83
CA SER A 52 17.17 3.29 -6.41
C SER A 52 16.67 4.52 -5.67
N ALA A 53 16.94 5.71 -6.22
CA ALA A 53 16.39 6.97 -5.75
C ALA A 53 14.86 6.97 -5.77
N GLY A 54 14.25 6.38 -6.80
CA GLY A 54 12.81 6.21 -6.93
C GLY A 54 12.20 5.39 -5.81
N TRP A 55 12.77 4.21 -5.52
CA TRP A 55 12.30 3.37 -4.40
C TRP A 55 12.48 4.04 -3.05
N THR A 56 13.64 4.67 -2.79
CA THR A 56 13.85 5.43 -1.55
C THR A 56 12.83 6.54 -1.40
N LEU A 57 12.66 7.37 -2.44
CA LEU A 57 11.75 8.49 -2.40
C LEU A 57 10.29 8.04 -2.24
N ALA A 58 9.87 7.03 -2.98
CA ALA A 58 8.53 6.45 -2.90
C ALA A 58 8.22 5.92 -1.50
N THR A 59 9.14 5.15 -0.89
CA THR A 59 8.95 4.63 0.47
C THR A 59 8.87 5.74 1.50
N ARG A 60 9.76 6.74 1.43
CA ARG A 60 9.73 7.90 2.34
C ARG A 60 8.40 8.63 2.26
N ILE A 61 7.97 8.98 1.05
CA ILE A 61 6.72 9.70 0.82
C ILE A 61 5.51 8.87 1.25
N ALA A 62 5.51 7.55 1.03
CA ALA A 62 4.43 6.69 1.49
C ALA A 62 4.29 6.72 3.02
N LEU A 63 5.41 6.63 3.75
CA LEU A 63 5.41 6.65 5.22
C LEU A 63 5.00 8.03 5.77
N GLU A 64 5.55 9.11 5.24
CA GLU A 64 5.20 10.48 5.62
C GLU A 64 3.71 10.77 5.32
N ALA A 65 3.24 10.44 4.12
CA ALA A 65 1.86 10.67 3.72
C ALA A 65 0.87 9.85 4.56
N ALA A 66 1.19 8.59 4.85
CA ALA A 66 0.37 7.77 5.72
C ALA A 66 0.31 8.31 7.16
N ALA A 67 1.46 8.80 7.67
CA ALA A 67 1.54 9.45 8.98
C ALA A 67 0.84 10.81 9.04
N GLU A 68 0.55 11.44 7.91
CA GLU A 68 -0.18 12.71 7.82
C GLU A 68 -1.69 12.50 7.63
N GLU A 69 -2.09 11.44 6.93
CA GLU A 69 -3.48 11.19 6.51
C GLU A 69 -4.44 10.92 7.68
N GLN A 70 -5.41 11.82 7.85
CA GLN A 70 -6.31 11.84 9.01
C GLN A 70 -7.24 10.62 9.06
N LEU A 71 -7.67 10.10 7.90
CA LEU A 71 -8.49 8.90 7.87
C LEU A 71 -7.71 7.68 8.35
N LEU A 72 -6.45 7.52 7.94
CA LEU A 72 -5.59 6.44 8.42
C LEU A 72 -5.34 6.56 9.93
N LYS A 73 -5.03 7.76 10.44
CA LYS A 73 -4.89 8.00 11.88
C LYS A 73 -6.12 7.57 12.68
N THR A 74 -7.30 7.87 12.14
CA THR A 74 -8.57 7.55 12.80
C THR A 74 -8.86 6.05 12.78
N LEU A 75 -8.54 5.36 11.68
CA LEU A 75 -8.73 3.91 11.53
C LEU A 75 -7.67 3.08 12.28
N LEU A 76 -6.49 3.65 12.51
CA LEU A 76 -5.36 3.01 13.19
C LEU A 76 -5.21 3.46 14.65
N SER A 77 -6.19 4.18 15.20
CA SER A 77 -6.15 4.62 16.60
C SER A 77 -6.35 3.43 17.55
N ALA A 78 -5.92 3.58 18.81
CA ALA A 78 -6.03 2.51 19.80
C ALA A 78 -7.49 2.02 20.00
N GLU A 79 -8.46 2.91 19.82
CA GLU A 79 -9.88 2.63 19.98
C GLU A 79 -10.49 1.85 18.81
N SER A 80 -9.90 1.93 17.61
CA SER A 80 -10.51 1.44 16.37
C SER A 80 -9.67 0.38 15.65
N ILE A 81 -8.38 0.28 15.95
CA ILE A 81 -7.44 -0.58 15.22
C ILE A 81 -7.87 -2.05 15.24
N GLN A 82 -8.37 -2.57 16.36
CA GLN A 82 -8.83 -3.97 16.43
C GLN A 82 -10.00 -4.26 15.48
N GLU A 83 -10.88 -3.28 15.24
CA GLU A 83 -12.03 -3.41 14.33
C GLU A 83 -11.59 -3.36 12.85
N PHE A 84 -10.55 -2.58 12.54
CA PHE A 84 -10.18 -2.25 11.16
C PHE A 84 -8.84 -2.82 10.69
N LEU A 85 -8.06 -3.48 11.57
CA LEU A 85 -6.79 -4.10 11.20
C LEU A 85 -6.88 -5.09 10.03
N PRO A 86 -7.96 -5.90 9.87
CA PRO A 86 -8.11 -6.75 8.69
C PRO A 86 -8.09 -5.99 7.36
N LEU A 87 -8.56 -4.74 7.35
CA LEU A 87 -8.54 -3.86 6.16
C LEU A 87 -7.13 -3.50 5.70
N PHE A 88 -6.11 -3.68 6.53
CA PHE A 88 -4.72 -3.34 6.23
C PHE A 88 -3.81 -4.57 6.13
N THR A 89 -4.34 -5.78 6.38
CA THR A 89 -3.52 -7.00 6.51
C THR A 89 -4.05 -8.15 5.66
N THR A 90 -5.01 -8.92 6.19
CA THR A 90 -5.43 -10.23 5.66
C THR A 90 -6.59 -10.16 4.67
N GLU A 91 -7.45 -9.15 4.76
CA GLU A 91 -8.67 -9.04 3.94
C GLU A 91 -8.58 -7.91 2.91
N SER A 92 -7.40 -7.31 2.75
CA SER A 92 -7.28 -6.07 2.01
C SER A 92 -7.03 -6.26 0.52
N GLY A 93 -7.95 -5.74 -0.29
CA GLY A 93 -7.62 -5.29 -1.65
C GLY A 93 -6.63 -4.12 -1.67
N LEU A 94 -6.27 -3.53 -0.51
CA LEU A 94 -5.39 -2.37 -0.40
C LEU A 94 -3.93 -2.71 -0.73
N ILE A 95 -3.40 -3.84 -0.25
CA ILE A 95 -2.04 -4.28 -0.62
C ILE A 95 -1.98 -4.53 -2.13
N THR A 96 -2.96 -5.24 -2.68
CA THR A 96 -3.06 -5.51 -4.13
C THR A 96 -3.16 -4.21 -4.93
N ARG A 97 -4.01 -3.28 -4.50
CA ARG A 97 -4.17 -1.96 -5.11
C ARG A 97 -2.86 -1.16 -5.10
N GLY A 98 -2.19 -1.10 -3.95
CA GLY A 98 -0.90 -0.43 -3.80
C GLY A 98 0.16 -1.06 -4.71
N ARG A 99 0.26 -2.40 -4.71
CA ARG A 99 1.17 -3.14 -5.60
C ARG A 99 0.93 -2.78 -7.06
N THR A 100 -0.31 -2.90 -7.54
CA THR A 100 -0.67 -2.62 -8.93
C THR A 100 -0.29 -1.20 -9.31
N ARG A 101 -0.68 -0.22 -8.49
CA ARG A 101 -0.46 1.19 -8.79
C ARG A 101 1.02 1.58 -8.78
N VAL A 102 1.78 1.12 -7.80
CA VAL A 102 3.22 1.37 -7.73
C VAL A 102 3.94 0.72 -8.91
N ALA A 103 3.58 -0.53 -9.26
CA ALA A 103 4.17 -1.21 -10.41
C ALA A 103 3.88 -0.48 -11.73
N GLU A 104 2.64 0.00 -11.92
CA GLU A 104 2.26 0.81 -13.09
C GLU A 104 3.06 2.11 -13.18
N SER A 105 3.26 2.82 -12.06
CA SER A 105 4.06 4.04 -12.03
C SER A 105 5.54 3.81 -12.30
N VAL A 106 6.12 2.75 -11.74
CA VAL A 106 7.51 2.36 -12.01
C VAL A 106 7.68 1.96 -13.49
N CYS A 107 6.81 1.12 -14.04
CA CYS A 107 6.89 0.72 -15.46
C CYS A 107 6.62 1.89 -16.41
N ARG A 108 5.79 2.87 -16.02
CA ARG A 108 5.60 4.11 -16.80
C ARG A 108 6.87 4.95 -16.84
N ARG A 109 7.58 5.06 -15.72
CA ARG A 109 8.80 5.87 -15.58
C ARG A 109 10.04 5.20 -16.18
N TRP A 110 10.12 3.87 -16.11
CA TRP A 110 11.20 3.04 -16.62
C TRP A 110 10.63 1.85 -17.43
N PRO A 111 10.28 2.06 -18.71
CA PRO A 111 9.55 1.08 -19.52
C PRO A 111 10.36 -0.16 -19.91
N ASP A 112 11.70 -0.10 -19.82
CA ASP A 112 12.59 -1.21 -20.18
C ASP A 112 12.73 -2.25 -19.06
N LEU A 113 12.10 -2.04 -17.90
CA LEU A 113 12.13 -2.98 -16.78
C LEU A 113 11.23 -4.19 -17.02
N ASP A 114 11.68 -5.34 -16.52
CA ASP A 114 10.86 -6.56 -16.45
C ASP A 114 9.68 -6.35 -15.50
N ARG A 115 8.46 -6.35 -16.05
CA ARG A 115 7.22 -6.10 -15.32
C ARG A 115 7.00 -7.07 -14.17
N ASP A 116 7.35 -8.35 -14.34
CA ASP A 116 7.14 -9.35 -13.29
C ASP A 116 8.04 -9.07 -12.09
N ARG A 117 9.28 -8.62 -12.34
CA ARG A 117 10.19 -8.22 -11.26
C ARG A 117 9.75 -6.92 -10.58
N VAL A 118 9.24 -5.96 -11.34
CA VAL A 118 8.69 -4.71 -10.80
C VAL A 118 7.48 -5.00 -9.91
N GLU A 119 6.60 -5.90 -10.30
CA GLU A 119 5.45 -6.29 -9.48
C GLU A 119 5.87 -6.96 -8.16
N ILE A 120 6.92 -7.79 -8.17
CA ILE A 120 7.49 -8.39 -6.95
C ILE A 120 8.08 -7.30 -6.04
N ALA A 121 8.87 -6.39 -6.60
CA ALA A 121 9.46 -5.28 -5.85
C ALA A 121 8.38 -4.35 -5.26
N ALA A 122 7.35 -4.03 -6.03
CA ALA A 122 6.22 -3.21 -5.60
C ALA A 122 5.45 -3.88 -4.44
N GLU A 123 5.21 -5.19 -4.52
CA GLU A 123 4.56 -5.92 -3.42
C GLU A 123 5.38 -5.87 -2.13
N ALA A 124 6.70 -6.08 -2.23
CA ALA A 124 7.60 -6.00 -1.08
C ALA A 124 7.63 -4.59 -0.48
N ALA A 125 7.72 -3.55 -1.32
CA ALA A 125 7.70 -2.15 -0.89
C ALA A 125 6.41 -1.80 -0.14
N VAL A 126 5.26 -2.20 -0.67
CA VAL A 126 3.95 -1.94 -0.06
C VAL A 126 3.81 -2.66 1.27
N ARG A 127 4.23 -3.93 1.36
CA ARG A 127 4.18 -4.68 2.63
C ARG A 127 5.11 -4.08 3.69
N LEU A 128 6.31 -3.64 3.30
CA LEU A 128 7.23 -2.91 4.20
C LEU A 128 6.60 -1.62 4.71
N ALA A 129 6.06 -0.80 3.81
CA ALA A 129 5.40 0.46 4.17
C ALA A 129 4.22 0.21 5.13
N VAL A 130 3.33 -0.74 4.82
CA VAL A 130 2.21 -1.13 5.69
C VAL A 130 2.71 -1.59 7.06
N SER A 131 3.75 -2.44 7.10
CA SER A 131 4.34 -2.91 8.35
C SER A 131 4.82 -1.75 9.22
N HIS A 132 5.52 -0.77 8.63
CA HIS A 132 6.04 0.38 9.36
C HIS A 132 4.99 1.44 9.73
N VAL A 133 3.91 1.53 8.96
CA VAL A 133 2.74 2.35 9.33
C VAL A 133 2.03 1.75 10.54
N LEU A 134 1.87 0.42 10.58
CA LEU A 134 1.20 -0.27 11.69
C LEU A 134 2.09 -0.41 12.92
N MET A 135 3.38 -0.65 12.72
CA MET A 135 4.38 -0.88 13.77
C MET A 135 5.68 -0.13 13.44
N PRO A 136 5.76 1.18 13.73
CA PRO A 136 6.97 1.95 13.52
C PRO A 136 8.12 1.38 14.36
N MET A 137 9.26 1.12 13.72
CA MET A 137 10.47 0.57 14.36
C MET A 137 11.67 1.50 14.21
N HIS A 138 11.77 2.19 13.07
CA HIS A 138 12.84 3.14 12.75
C HIS A 138 12.25 4.41 12.13
N PRO A 139 13.00 5.53 12.11
CA PRO A 139 12.65 6.72 11.35
C PRO A 139 12.35 6.42 9.88
N ALA A 140 11.45 7.20 9.27
CA ALA A 140 11.02 6.98 7.88
C ALA A 140 12.19 7.03 6.88
N ASP A 141 13.17 7.92 7.10
CA ASP A 141 14.35 8.05 6.24
C ASP A 141 15.22 6.79 6.26
N ASP A 142 15.40 6.17 7.43
CA ASP A 142 16.19 4.94 7.56
C ASP A 142 15.51 3.79 6.80
N ILE A 143 14.20 3.65 6.96
CA ILE A 143 13.40 2.63 6.25
C ILE A 143 13.43 2.87 4.74
N ALA A 144 13.31 4.13 4.31
CA ALA A 144 13.36 4.50 2.90
C ALA A 144 14.71 4.18 2.26
N GLN A 145 15.82 4.45 2.97
CA GLN A 145 17.14 4.13 2.46
C GLN A 145 17.36 2.61 2.35
N GLN A 146 16.89 1.85 3.35
CA GLN A 146 16.93 0.38 3.34
C GLN A 146 16.09 -0.21 2.21
N ALA A 147 14.88 0.32 2.00
CA ALA A 147 13.98 -0.12 0.94
C ALA A 147 14.59 0.15 -0.44
N GLY A 148 15.16 1.33 -0.68
CA GLY A 148 15.81 1.64 -1.96
C GLY A 148 16.99 0.73 -2.28
N TRP A 149 17.80 0.40 -1.27
CA TRP A 149 18.90 -0.55 -1.43
C TRP A 149 18.39 -1.98 -1.73
N LEU A 150 17.43 -2.47 -0.95
CA LEU A 150 16.88 -3.83 -1.08
C LEU A 150 16.17 -4.02 -2.44
N LEU A 151 15.28 -3.10 -2.80
CA LEU A 151 14.40 -3.22 -3.96
C LEU A 151 15.16 -3.00 -5.28
N ALA A 152 16.10 -2.06 -5.33
CA ALA A 152 16.99 -1.92 -6.48
C ALA A 152 17.90 -3.16 -6.63
N GLY A 153 18.32 -3.75 -5.52
CA GLY A 153 19.05 -5.02 -5.50
C GLY A 153 18.24 -6.17 -6.12
N CYS A 154 16.95 -6.30 -5.81
CA CYS A 154 16.07 -7.33 -6.37
C CYS A 154 15.93 -7.25 -7.89
N LEU A 155 15.88 -6.04 -8.45
CA LEU A 155 15.73 -5.85 -9.90
C LEU A 155 17.00 -6.23 -10.66
N ASN A 156 18.17 -6.11 -10.02
CA ASN A 156 19.47 -6.48 -10.58
C ASN A 156 19.90 -7.93 -10.26
N ALA A 157 19.24 -8.60 -9.31
CA ALA A 157 19.54 -9.98 -8.94
C ALA A 157 19.08 -10.98 -10.02
N PRO A 158 19.75 -12.14 -10.16
CA PRO A 158 19.24 -13.23 -11.01
C PRO A 158 17.88 -13.73 -10.47
N VAL A 159 16.93 -14.04 -11.35
CA VAL A 159 15.62 -14.59 -10.95
C VAL A 159 15.89 -15.88 -10.16
N PRO A 160 15.39 -16.03 -8.91
CA PRO A 160 15.49 -17.30 -8.22
C PRO A 160 14.76 -18.35 -9.06
N ALA A 161 15.45 -19.45 -9.39
CA ALA A 161 14.81 -20.55 -10.10
C ALA A 161 13.56 -20.97 -9.31
N SER A 162 12.40 -21.03 -9.98
CA SER A 162 11.18 -21.56 -9.39
C SER A 162 11.52 -22.93 -8.80
N GLY A 163 11.43 -23.06 -7.47
CA GLY A 163 11.69 -24.32 -6.79
C GLY A 163 10.82 -25.43 -7.39
N PRO A 164 11.26 -26.70 -7.34
CA PRO A 164 10.46 -27.79 -7.88
C PRO A 164 9.04 -27.71 -7.29
N GLY A 165 8.03 -27.68 -8.16
CA GLY A 165 6.62 -27.66 -7.77
C GLY A 165 6.33 -28.78 -6.76
N PRO A 166 5.24 -28.65 -5.98
CA PRO A 166 4.96 -29.53 -4.86
C PRO A 166 5.13 -31.00 -5.28
N GLN A 167 6.10 -31.68 -4.68
CA GLN A 167 6.31 -33.10 -4.92
C GLN A 167 5.05 -33.81 -4.44
N THR A 168 4.25 -34.32 -5.37
CA THR A 168 3.19 -35.27 -5.05
C THR A 168 3.82 -36.46 -4.34
N VAL A 169 3.66 -36.50 -3.03
CA VAL A 169 3.96 -37.67 -2.21
C VAL A 169 3.04 -38.78 -2.71
N LYS A 170 3.60 -39.75 -3.43
CA LYS A 170 2.90 -41.01 -3.70
C LYS A 170 2.79 -41.76 -2.38
N ALA A 171 1.55 -42.03 -1.97
CA ALA A 171 1.21 -42.95 -0.89
C ALA A 171 1.59 -44.39 -1.25
#